data_AF-A7GNA3-F1
#
_entry.id   AF-A7GNA3-F1
#
_cell.length_a   1.000
_cell.length_b   1.000
_cell.length_c   1.000
_cell.angle_alpha   90.00
_cell.angle_beta   90.00
_cell.angle_gamma   90.00
#
_symmetry.space_group_name_H-M   'P 1'
#
loop_
_entity.id
_entity.type
_entity.pdbx_description
1 polymer ?
#
loop_
_entity_poly.entity_id
_entity_poly.type
_entity_poly.pdbx_seq_one_letter_code
_entity_poly.pdbx_strand_id
1 'polypeptide(L)'
;MLKMTTDNYIQIPNVAFGFGTEYKLNNDELKVFAYLQFMKNVGTMNIRTHVTIIVEDLGWTTSNASRDNVKAGKALEGLRDKGYITLSFNGDVKKNALAIEINDEMKKATAEGKVNWKQNPFKFKGFTPIKSSEYNLAGEDDYHLTVMAYHNWRNNAQFEYAICDKEWCEVLELGMTRTREIINDCIFLTKVSGKRYQDETGKWKQETNQYVKSMSVKTNLKEIETKNKNLSFLEREREKVTDENVLLNEGIFKQIFDKQTKFYWDGYKAWKETICDHVKQAGQKKIDAMLKSSKEGAKYVVEKLEKEYQERLKSKERAHRMMEIHMNEFEGHEEWTSPYKQKEIKEESFFDDM
;
A
#
# COMPACT_ATOMS: atom_id res chain seq x y z
N MET A 1 2.98 29.84 -3.37
CA MET A 1 1.79 28.96 -3.46
C MET A 1 0.86 29.14 -2.27
N LEU A 2 -0.40 29.45 -2.54
CA LEU A 2 -1.47 29.68 -1.58
C LEU A 2 -1.70 28.42 -0.77
N LYS A 3 -1.58 28.55 0.55
CA LYS A 3 -1.84 27.45 1.47
C LYS A 3 -3.34 27.30 1.68
N MET A 4 -3.82 26.08 1.53
CA MET A 4 -5.21 25.73 1.81
C MET A 4 -5.41 25.61 3.32
N THR A 5 -6.27 26.44 3.88
CA THR A 5 -6.53 26.48 5.34
C THR A 5 -7.73 25.65 5.76
N THR A 6 -8.64 25.34 4.83
CA THR A 6 -9.80 24.50 5.07
C THR A 6 -9.44 23.02 4.88
N ASP A 7 -9.97 22.14 5.74
CA ASP A 7 -9.86 20.71 5.54
C ASP A 7 -10.82 20.27 4.41
N ASN A 8 -10.27 20.16 3.21
CA ASN A 8 -10.97 19.73 2.01
C ASN A 8 -10.02 18.91 1.14
N TYR A 9 -10.54 18.35 0.06
CA TYR A 9 -9.74 17.58 -0.88
C TYR A 9 -10.15 17.90 -2.31
N ILE A 10 -9.23 17.64 -3.23
CA ILE A 10 -9.45 17.69 -4.68
C ILE A 10 -9.31 16.30 -5.26
N GLN A 11 -9.77 16.09 -6.48
CA GLN A 11 -9.75 14.80 -7.16
C GLN A 11 -8.97 14.92 -8.47
N ILE A 12 -7.80 14.29 -8.54
CA ILE A 12 -6.98 14.27 -9.75
C ILE A 12 -7.38 13.04 -10.58
N PRO A 13 -7.90 13.17 -11.83
CA PRO A 13 -8.12 12.04 -12.71
C PRO A 13 -6.82 11.29 -12.96
N ASN A 14 -6.83 9.97 -12.81
CA ASN A 14 -5.61 9.16 -12.92
C ASN A 14 -5.02 9.16 -14.34
N VAL A 15 -5.86 9.42 -15.36
CA VAL A 15 -5.41 9.65 -16.74
C VAL A 15 -4.46 10.85 -16.88
N ALA A 16 -4.45 11.77 -15.91
CA ALA A 16 -3.47 12.87 -15.86
C ALA A 16 -2.02 12.37 -15.72
N PHE A 17 -1.81 11.13 -15.27
CA PHE A 17 -0.49 10.50 -15.19
C PHE A 17 -0.16 9.61 -16.39
N GLY A 18 -1.06 9.55 -17.38
CA GLY A 18 -0.98 8.65 -18.53
C GLY A 18 0.12 9.03 -19.52
N PHE A 19 1.38 8.82 -19.15
CA PHE A 19 2.53 9.07 -20.03
C PHE A 19 2.36 8.38 -21.39
N GLY A 20 2.72 9.10 -22.45
CA GLY A 20 2.50 8.64 -23.84
C GLY A 20 1.05 8.71 -24.31
N THR A 21 0.16 9.40 -23.58
CA THR A 21 -1.25 9.62 -23.98
C THR A 21 -1.57 11.11 -24.02
N GLU A 22 -2.61 11.48 -24.76
CA GLU A 22 -3.08 12.87 -24.89
C GLU A 22 -3.56 13.48 -23.56
N TYR A 23 -3.92 12.65 -22.58
CA TYR A 23 -4.43 13.10 -21.29
C TYR A 23 -3.33 13.49 -20.29
N LYS A 24 -2.06 13.15 -20.55
CA LYS A 24 -0.96 13.42 -19.62
C LYS A 24 -0.87 14.91 -19.31
N LEU A 25 -0.98 15.27 -18.02
CA LEU A 25 -0.72 16.63 -17.56
C LEU A 25 0.77 16.80 -17.23
N ASN A 26 1.33 17.92 -17.68
CA ASN A 26 2.62 18.41 -17.20
C ASN A 26 2.45 19.04 -15.80
N ASN A 27 3.57 19.40 -15.17
CA ASN A 27 3.56 19.94 -13.81
C ASN A 27 2.78 21.25 -13.66
N ASP A 28 2.90 22.16 -14.63
CA ASP A 28 2.24 23.46 -14.59
C ASP A 28 0.72 23.29 -14.75
N GLU A 29 0.29 22.45 -15.70
CA GLU A 29 -1.11 22.07 -15.91
C GLU A 29 -1.69 21.40 -14.66
N LEU A 30 -0.95 20.46 -14.04
CA LEU A 30 -1.41 19.77 -12.83
C LEU A 30 -1.56 20.74 -11.64
N LYS A 31 -0.62 21.68 -11.46
CA LYS A 31 -0.69 22.71 -10.42
C LYS A 31 -1.89 23.64 -10.61
N VAL A 32 -2.09 24.14 -11.83
CA VAL A 32 -3.24 24.99 -12.17
C VAL A 32 -4.54 24.21 -11.95
N PHE A 33 -4.62 22.96 -12.41
CA PHE A 33 -5.81 22.14 -12.24
C PHE A 33 -6.13 21.87 -10.76
N ALA A 34 -5.12 21.58 -9.95
CA ALA A 34 -5.28 21.40 -8.51
C ALA A 34 -5.77 22.69 -7.83
N TYR A 35 -5.17 23.84 -8.15
CA TYR A 35 -5.59 25.15 -7.66
C TYR A 35 -7.06 25.43 -8.03
N LEU A 36 -7.45 25.25 -9.29
CA LEU A 36 -8.82 25.47 -9.75
C LEU A 36 -9.83 24.61 -8.99
N GLN A 37 -9.51 23.34 -8.70
CA GLN A 37 -10.38 22.49 -7.91
C GLN A 37 -10.55 22.99 -6.47
N PHE A 38 -9.48 23.47 -5.83
CA PHE A 38 -9.61 24.09 -4.51
C PHE A 38 -10.43 25.38 -4.56
N MET A 39 -10.29 26.19 -5.62
CA MET A 39 -11.12 27.39 -5.83
C MET A 39 -12.61 27.05 -5.99
N LYS A 40 -12.95 25.99 -6.76
CA LYS A 40 -14.33 25.49 -6.89
C LYS A 40 -14.94 25.11 -5.54
N ASN A 41 -14.14 24.54 -4.64
CA ASN A 41 -14.58 24.16 -3.30
C ASN A 41 -14.91 25.37 -2.39
N VAL A 42 -14.41 26.56 -2.71
CA VAL A 42 -14.62 27.79 -1.92
C VAL A 42 -15.81 28.63 -2.43
N GLY A 43 -16.25 28.45 -3.69
CA GLY A 43 -17.48 29.09 -4.15
C GLY A 43 -17.79 28.94 -5.63
N THR A 44 -19.04 28.56 -5.92
CA THR A 44 -19.73 28.48 -7.22
C THR A 44 -19.29 27.36 -8.19
N MET A 45 -20.22 26.93 -9.04
CA MET A 45 -20.03 25.91 -10.07
C MET A 45 -19.07 26.37 -11.19
N ASN A 46 -18.91 27.69 -11.37
CA ASN A 46 -18.10 28.34 -12.40
C ASN A 46 -17.05 29.26 -11.77
N ILE A 47 -15.77 28.97 -11.96
CA ILE A 47 -14.67 29.77 -11.44
C ILE A 47 -14.53 31.02 -12.30
N ARG A 48 -14.57 32.20 -11.67
CA ARG A 48 -14.33 33.50 -12.32
C ARG A 48 -13.01 34.06 -11.81
N THR A 49 -12.03 34.23 -12.70
CA THR A 49 -10.68 34.67 -12.30
C THR A 49 -9.93 35.37 -13.44
N HIS A 50 -8.72 35.85 -13.15
CA HIS A 50 -7.75 36.33 -14.13
C HIS A 50 -6.47 35.50 -14.03
N VAL A 51 -5.71 35.42 -15.13
CA VAL A 51 -4.41 34.72 -15.14
C VAL A 51 -3.45 35.26 -14.09
N THR A 52 -3.47 36.58 -13.84
CA THR A 52 -2.63 37.23 -12.83
C THR A 52 -2.91 36.70 -11.42
N ILE A 53 -4.18 36.45 -11.07
CA ILE A 53 -4.56 35.88 -9.76
C ILE A 53 -4.02 34.45 -9.63
N ILE A 54 -4.11 33.65 -10.70
CA ILE A 54 -3.55 32.28 -10.71
C ILE A 54 -2.03 32.32 -10.50
N VAL A 55 -1.33 33.25 -11.15
CA VAL A 55 0.13 33.43 -11.00
C VAL A 55 0.50 33.79 -9.56
N GLU A 56 -0.20 34.77 -8.98
CA GLU A 56 0.01 35.23 -7.60
C GLU A 56 -0.24 34.09 -6.61
N ASP A 57 -1.39 33.41 -6.72
CA ASP A 57 -1.77 32.33 -5.81
C ASP A 57 -0.85 31.12 -5.96
N LEU A 58 -0.35 30.79 -7.15
CA LEU A 58 0.63 29.71 -7.30
C LEU A 58 2.04 30.12 -6.83
N GLY A 59 2.29 31.40 -6.56
CA GLY A 59 3.61 31.93 -6.22
C GLY A 59 4.57 31.91 -7.41
N TRP A 60 4.04 32.08 -8.63
CA TRP A 60 4.82 32.10 -9.86
C TRP A 60 5.32 33.50 -10.25
N THR A 61 5.03 34.52 -9.44
CA THR A 61 5.43 35.90 -9.69
C THR A 61 6.95 36.04 -9.74
N THR A 62 7.46 36.54 -10.85
CA THR A 62 8.85 36.91 -11.07
C THR A 62 8.97 38.41 -11.39
N SER A 63 10.16 38.88 -11.75
CA SER A 63 10.35 40.25 -12.25
C SER A 63 9.70 40.50 -13.61
N ASN A 64 9.20 39.46 -14.31
CA ASN A 64 8.59 39.57 -15.63
C ASN A 64 7.17 38.99 -15.66
N ALA A 65 6.20 39.83 -15.27
CA ALA A 65 4.78 39.47 -15.24
C ALA A 65 4.23 38.95 -16.59
N SER A 66 4.77 39.43 -17.72
CA SER A 66 4.34 38.94 -19.05
C SER A 66 4.69 37.46 -19.24
N ARG A 67 5.90 37.05 -18.84
CA ARG A 67 6.33 35.66 -18.90
C ARG A 67 5.50 34.78 -17.96
N ASP A 68 5.21 35.27 -16.76
CA ASP A 68 4.46 34.51 -15.76
C ASP A 68 3.01 34.29 -16.22
N ASN A 69 2.38 35.32 -16.78
CA ASN A 69 1.05 35.22 -17.39
C ASN A 69 1.04 34.28 -18.60
N VAL A 70 2.12 34.25 -19.40
CA VAL A 70 2.26 33.28 -20.49
C VAL A 70 2.34 31.85 -19.95
N LYS A 71 3.05 31.62 -18.84
CA LYS A 71 3.15 30.30 -18.19
C LYS A 71 1.76 29.79 -17.77
N ALA A 72 1.02 30.59 -16.99
CA ALA A 72 -0.32 30.22 -16.54
C ALA A 72 -1.36 30.13 -17.68
N GLY A 73 -1.28 31.02 -18.68
CA GLY A 73 -2.13 30.96 -19.87
C GLY A 73 -1.93 29.66 -20.67
N LYS A 74 -0.67 29.25 -20.91
CA LYS A 74 -0.36 27.98 -21.59
C LYS A 74 -0.88 26.76 -20.83
N ALA A 75 -0.78 26.77 -19.50
CA ALA A 75 -1.30 25.69 -18.67
C ALA A 75 -2.84 25.59 -18.77
N LEU A 76 -3.55 26.72 -18.78
CA LEU A 76 -5.01 26.75 -18.99
C LEU A 76 -5.42 26.25 -20.38
N GLU A 77 -4.72 26.70 -21.42
CA GLU A 77 -4.95 26.22 -22.79
C GLU A 77 -4.70 24.71 -22.90
N GLY A 78 -3.60 24.20 -22.32
CA GLY A 78 -3.31 22.77 -22.27
C GLY A 78 -4.37 21.96 -21.53
N LEU A 79 -4.88 22.45 -20.40
CA LEU A 79 -5.98 21.81 -19.68
C LEU A 79 -7.28 21.77 -20.50
N ARG A 80 -7.59 22.85 -21.23
CA ARG A 80 -8.74 22.91 -22.13
C ARG A 80 -8.59 21.92 -23.28
N ASP A 81 -7.45 21.94 -23.96
CA ASP A 81 -7.20 21.12 -25.14
C ASP A 81 -7.20 19.61 -24.81
N LYS A 82 -6.81 19.26 -23.57
CA LYS A 82 -6.86 17.89 -23.03
C LYS A 82 -8.20 17.51 -22.38
N GLY A 83 -9.18 18.42 -22.40
CA GLY A 83 -10.55 18.17 -21.95
C GLY A 83 -10.80 18.26 -20.43
N TYR A 84 -9.83 18.74 -19.64
CA TYR A 84 -9.96 18.84 -18.17
C TYR A 84 -10.82 20.01 -17.71
N ILE A 85 -10.89 21.07 -18.51
CA ILE A 85 -11.69 22.25 -18.24
C ILE A 85 -12.39 22.75 -19.51
N THR A 86 -13.48 23.47 -19.35
CA THR A 86 -13.93 24.43 -20.36
C THR A 86 -13.44 25.82 -19.96
N LEU A 87 -13.08 26.63 -20.96
CA LEU A 87 -12.47 27.94 -20.76
C LEU A 87 -13.14 28.94 -21.69
N SER A 88 -13.91 29.86 -21.12
CA SER A 88 -14.61 30.92 -21.85
C SER A 88 -14.03 32.29 -21.49
N PHE A 89 -13.66 33.06 -22.51
CA PHE A 89 -13.07 34.39 -22.38
C PHE A 89 -13.34 35.21 -23.64
N ASN A 90 -13.39 36.54 -23.49
CA ASN A 90 -13.47 37.46 -24.61
C ASN A 90 -12.07 38.00 -24.91
N GLY A 91 -11.49 37.66 -26.07
CA GLY A 91 -10.20 38.21 -26.51
C GLY A 91 -8.99 37.37 -26.09
N ASP A 92 -8.00 37.97 -25.43
CA ASP A 92 -6.75 37.31 -24.99
C ASP A 92 -6.89 36.71 -23.58
N VAL A 93 -6.59 35.42 -23.44
CA VAL A 93 -6.64 34.67 -22.17
C VAL A 93 -5.79 35.31 -21.08
N LYS A 94 -4.69 35.99 -21.46
CA LYS A 94 -3.72 36.56 -20.50
C LYS A 94 -4.18 37.86 -19.86
N LYS A 95 -5.18 38.53 -20.45
CA LYS A 95 -5.59 39.89 -20.08
C LYS A 95 -7.02 39.97 -19.58
N ASN A 96 -7.89 39.08 -20.05
CA ASN A 96 -9.32 39.17 -19.82
C ASN A 96 -9.79 38.29 -18.66
N ALA A 97 -10.98 38.60 -18.17
CA ALA A 97 -11.66 37.77 -17.18
C ALA A 97 -11.99 36.40 -17.81
N LEU A 98 -11.73 35.35 -17.04
CA LEU A 98 -11.91 33.96 -17.44
C LEU A 98 -13.12 33.38 -16.71
N ALA A 99 -13.92 32.61 -17.44
CA ALA A 99 -14.90 31.70 -16.87
C ALA A 99 -14.43 30.27 -17.11
N ILE A 100 -14.21 29.53 -16.03
CA ILE A 100 -13.64 28.18 -16.06
C ILE A 100 -14.61 27.20 -15.41
N GLU A 101 -14.93 26.12 -16.10
CA GLU A 101 -15.68 24.99 -15.55
C GLU A 101 -14.81 23.73 -15.59
N ILE A 102 -14.74 23.00 -14.48
CA ILE A 102 -13.98 21.75 -14.38
C ILE A 102 -14.81 20.60 -14.94
N ASN A 103 -14.26 19.87 -15.90
CA ASN A 103 -14.91 18.71 -16.49
C ASN A 103 -14.76 17.48 -15.58
N ASP A 104 -15.83 17.14 -14.86
CA ASP A 104 -15.87 15.98 -13.97
C ASP A 104 -15.87 14.64 -14.72
N GLU A 105 -16.14 14.61 -16.03
CA GLU A 105 -16.12 13.37 -16.84
C GLU A 105 -14.73 12.76 -16.96
N MET A 106 -13.68 13.57 -16.86
CA MET A 106 -12.30 13.10 -16.90
C MET A 106 -11.99 12.07 -15.80
N LYS A 107 -12.75 12.08 -14.69
CA LYS A 107 -12.63 11.08 -13.62
C LYS A 107 -13.03 9.67 -14.06
N LYS A 108 -13.84 9.56 -15.13
CA LYS A 108 -14.30 8.30 -15.72
C LYS A 108 -13.45 7.85 -16.92
N ALA A 109 -12.64 8.75 -17.47
CA ALA A 109 -11.77 8.46 -18.59
C ALA A 109 -10.78 7.33 -18.25
N THR A 110 -10.37 6.61 -19.29
CA THR A 110 -9.39 5.53 -19.19
C THR A 110 -8.31 5.70 -20.24
N ALA A 111 -7.07 5.46 -19.86
CA ALA A 111 -5.92 5.55 -20.76
C ALA A 111 -4.95 4.39 -20.51
N GLU A 112 -4.23 3.98 -21.56
CA GLU A 112 -3.18 2.97 -21.46
C GLU A 112 -1.83 3.54 -21.89
N GLY A 113 -0.88 3.62 -20.95
CA GLY A 113 0.50 4.04 -21.22
C GLY A 113 1.40 2.83 -21.47
N LYS A 114 2.03 2.74 -22.64
CA LYS A 114 2.93 1.64 -23.00
C LYS A 114 4.39 2.11 -23.01
N VAL A 115 5.27 1.32 -22.40
CA VAL A 115 6.72 1.57 -22.34
C VAL A 115 7.48 0.36 -22.87
N ASN A 116 8.67 0.60 -23.42
CA ASN A 116 9.49 -0.46 -24.02
C ASN A 116 10.09 -1.45 -23.00
N TRP A 117 10.18 -1.06 -21.72
CA TRP A 117 10.82 -1.83 -20.66
C TRP A 117 9.85 -2.65 -19.79
N LYS A 118 8.55 -2.64 -20.10
CA LYS A 118 7.51 -3.40 -19.39
C LYS A 118 6.54 -4.03 -20.38
N GLN A 119 6.25 -5.32 -20.20
CA GLN A 119 5.37 -6.07 -21.10
C GLN A 119 3.91 -5.58 -21.03
N ASN A 120 3.38 -5.40 -19.82
CA ASN A 120 2.00 -4.97 -19.61
C ASN A 120 1.90 -3.44 -19.54
N PRO A 121 0.95 -2.82 -20.27
CA PRO A 121 0.74 -1.37 -20.22
C PRO A 121 0.27 -0.94 -18.83
N PHE A 122 0.48 0.34 -18.54
CA PHE A 122 -0.10 1.00 -17.37
C PHE A 122 -1.52 1.40 -17.69
N LYS A 123 -2.47 0.94 -16.87
CA LYS A 123 -3.89 1.29 -17.01
C LYS A 123 -4.24 2.40 -16.04
N PHE A 124 -4.60 3.56 -16.57
CA PHE A 124 -5.00 4.72 -15.81
C PHE A 124 -6.52 4.81 -15.82
N LYS A 125 -7.15 4.72 -14.65
CA LYS A 125 -8.61 4.77 -14.50
C LYS A 125 -8.98 5.37 -13.14
N GLY A 126 -10.08 6.10 -13.09
CA GLY A 126 -10.61 6.68 -11.86
C GLY A 126 -9.91 7.99 -11.50
N PHE A 127 -9.94 8.33 -10.22
CA PHE A 127 -9.29 9.53 -9.68
C PHE A 127 -8.54 9.23 -8.38
N THR A 128 -7.68 10.15 -7.99
CA THR A 128 -6.93 10.11 -6.73
C THR A 128 -7.22 11.37 -5.92
N PRO A 129 -7.69 11.23 -4.66
CA PRO A 129 -7.91 12.37 -3.80
C PRO A 129 -6.58 12.95 -3.29
N ILE A 130 -6.49 14.28 -3.22
CA ILE A 130 -5.40 15.02 -2.58
C ILE A 130 -6.00 15.95 -1.55
N LYS A 131 -5.64 15.74 -0.28
CA LYS A 131 -6.10 16.60 0.83
C LYS A 131 -5.37 17.94 0.81
N SER A 132 -6.00 18.98 1.35
CA SER A 132 -5.39 20.30 1.51
C SER A 132 -4.04 20.25 2.25
N SER A 133 -3.93 19.41 3.28
CA SER A 133 -2.68 19.17 4.00
C SER A 133 -1.57 18.59 3.10
N GLU A 134 -1.90 17.67 2.20
CA GLU A 134 -0.96 17.07 1.25
C GLU A 134 -0.55 18.08 0.17
N TYR A 135 -1.50 18.87 -0.34
CA TYR A 135 -1.24 19.94 -1.28
C TYR A 135 -0.28 21.00 -0.68
N ASN A 136 -0.50 21.39 0.58
CA ASN A 136 0.38 22.31 1.29
C ASN A 136 1.78 21.74 1.54
N LEU A 137 1.90 20.42 1.74
CA LEU A 137 3.19 19.74 1.92
C LEU A 137 4.00 19.63 0.63
N ALA A 138 3.32 19.53 -0.53
CA ALA A 138 4.01 19.55 -1.82
C ALA A 138 4.79 20.87 -2.01
N GLY A 139 4.23 21.98 -1.52
CA GLY A 139 4.88 23.28 -1.52
C GLY A 139 5.11 23.82 -2.93
N GLU A 140 6.05 24.77 -3.06
CA GLU A 140 6.24 25.53 -4.31
C GLU A 140 7.00 24.78 -5.39
N ASP A 141 7.63 23.64 -5.08
CA ASP A 141 8.38 22.84 -6.06
C ASP A 141 7.46 22.32 -7.18
N ASP A 142 7.95 22.36 -8.42
CA ASP A 142 7.18 22.02 -9.62
C ASP A 142 6.78 20.54 -9.71
N TYR A 143 7.54 19.64 -9.11
CA TYR A 143 7.33 18.20 -9.26
C TYR A 143 6.70 17.55 -8.03
N HIS A 144 6.81 18.17 -6.86
CA HIS A 144 6.32 17.59 -5.61
C HIS A 144 4.83 17.24 -5.61
N LEU A 145 3.98 18.06 -6.25
CA LEU A 145 2.55 17.75 -6.37
C LEU A 145 2.31 16.51 -7.24
N THR A 146 3.03 16.39 -8.36
CA THR A 146 2.98 15.22 -9.23
C THR A 146 3.43 13.97 -8.49
N VAL A 147 4.53 14.04 -7.74
CA VAL A 147 5.05 12.94 -6.92
C VAL A 147 4.03 12.53 -5.84
N MET A 148 3.49 13.49 -5.11
CA MET A 148 2.47 13.28 -4.08
C MET A 148 1.25 12.56 -4.64
N ALA A 149 0.71 13.07 -5.76
CA ALA A 149 -0.52 12.55 -6.33
C ALA A 149 -0.33 11.18 -7.00
N TYR A 150 0.79 10.99 -7.73
CA TYR A 150 1.11 9.71 -8.33
C TYR A 150 1.36 8.62 -7.29
N HIS A 151 2.08 8.96 -6.21
CA HIS A 151 2.29 8.04 -5.10
C HIS A 151 0.97 7.64 -4.44
N ASN A 152 0.08 8.59 -4.15
CA ASN A 152 -1.25 8.30 -3.60
C ASN A 152 -2.05 7.37 -4.50
N TRP A 153 -2.03 7.58 -5.81
CA TRP A 153 -2.69 6.71 -6.78
C TRP A 153 -2.14 5.28 -6.73
N ARG A 154 -0.82 5.14 -6.82
CA ARG A 154 -0.16 3.83 -6.86
C ARG A 154 -0.32 3.05 -5.56
N ASN A 155 -0.40 3.74 -4.42
CA ASN A 155 -0.62 3.15 -3.11
C ASN A 155 -2.10 2.79 -2.85
N ASN A 156 -3.06 3.45 -3.51
CA ASN A 156 -4.49 3.18 -3.39
C ASN A 156 -4.98 2.00 -4.25
N ALA A 157 -4.28 1.68 -5.34
CA ALA A 157 -4.45 0.37 -5.94
C ALA A 157 -3.96 -0.68 -4.92
N GLN A 158 -4.63 -1.82 -4.73
CA GLN A 158 -4.36 -2.88 -3.73
C GLN A 158 -2.99 -3.58 -3.91
N PHE A 159 -1.96 -2.77 -4.05
CA PHE A 159 -0.68 -3.07 -4.61
C PHE A 159 0.33 -2.42 -3.66
N GLU A 160 0.87 -3.21 -2.73
CA GLU A 160 2.12 -2.95 -1.99
C GLU A 160 3.34 -2.88 -2.94
N TYR A 161 3.21 -2.26 -4.12
CA TYR A 161 4.19 -2.33 -5.19
C TYR A 161 5.10 -1.10 -5.16
N ALA A 162 6.38 -1.42 -5.12
CA ALA A 162 7.50 -0.55 -5.31
C ALA A 162 7.47 0.14 -6.71
N ILE A 163 7.62 1.47 -6.74
CA ILE A 163 7.70 2.26 -7.98
C ILE A 163 9.17 2.28 -8.41
N CYS A 164 9.48 1.81 -9.62
CA CYS A 164 10.88 1.76 -10.07
C CYS A 164 11.34 3.13 -10.58
N ASP A 165 12.66 3.38 -10.58
CA ASP A 165 13.21 4.66 -11.06
C ASP A 165 12.82 4.95 -12.52
N LYS A 166 12.66 3.91 -13.36
CA LYS A 166 12.19 4.07 -14.75
C LYS A 166 10.74 4.56 -14.81
N GLU A 167 9.85 4.01 -13.97
CA GLU A 167 8.45 4.46 -13.87
C GLU A 167 8.39 5.92 -13.45
N TRP A 168 9.21 6.33 -12.47
CA TRP A 168 9.32 7.74 -12.08
C TRP A 168 9.80 8.63 -13.23
N CYS A 169 10.75 8.17 -14.05
CA CYS A 169 11.21 8.93 -15.22
C CYS A 169 10.08 9.17 -16.22
N GLU A 170 9.21 8.18 -16.46
CA GLU A 170 8.05 8.34 -17.35
C GLU A 170 7.02 9.31 -16.76
N VAL A 171 6.78 9.24 -15.44
CA VAL A 171 5.79 10.08 -14.76
C VAL A 171 6.20 11.54 -14.72
N LEU A 172 7.49 11.81 -14.46
CA LEU A 172 8.05 13.16 -14.37
C LEU A 172 8.56 13.67 -15.73
N GLU A 173 8.64 12.81 -16.75
CA GLU A 173 9.20 13.12 -18.08
C GLU A 173 10.64 13.64 -18.01
N LEU A 174 11.43 13.04 -17.12
CA LEU A 174 12.79 13.47 -16.80
C LEU A 174 13.81 12.34 -16.92
N GLY A 175 15.08 12.74 -17.08
CA GLY A 175 16.21 11.82 -16.96
C GLY A 175 16.35 11.26 -15.54
N MET A 176 17.03 10.11 -15.44
CA MET A 176 17.13 9.34 -14.20
C MET A 176 17.79 10.10 -13.05
N THR A 177 18.84 10.88 -13.33
CA THR A 177 19.55 11.69 -12.32
C THR A 177 18.60 12.71 -11.70
N ARG A 178 17.96 13.54 -12.53
CA ARG A 178 17.05 14.59 -12.06
C ARG A 178 15.84 14.03 -11.35
N THR A 179 15.29 12.92 -11.86
CA THR A 179 14.19 12.19 -11.21
C THR A 179 14.56 11.77 -9.79
N ARG A 180 15.76 11.20 -9.59
CA ARG A 180 16.22 10.78 -8.26
C ARG A 180 16.42 11.96 -7.31
N GLU A 181 16.97 13.07 -7.80
CA GLU A 181 17.13 14.30 -7.02
C GLU A 181 15.79 14.78 -6.48
N ILE A 182 14.80 14.94 -7.36
CA ILE A 182 13.44 15.40 -6.99
C ILE A 182 12.81 14.47 -5.95
N ILE A 183 12.87 13.16 -6.18
CA ILE A 183 12.27 12.18 -5.27
C ILE A 183 12.97 12.20 -3.89
N ASN A 184 14.28 12.42 -3.85
CA ASN A 184 15.03 12.52 -2.60
C ASN A 184 14.79 13.86 -1.87
N ASP A 185 14.44 14.91 -2.59
CA ASP A 185 14.13 16.25 -2.04
C ASP A 185 12.72 16.34 -1.43
N CYS A 186 11.83 15.39 -1.78
CA CYS A 186 10.47 15.32 -1.26
C CYS A 186 10.46 15.07 0.27
N ILE A 187 10.20 16.12 1.05
CA ILE A 187 10.14 16.05 2.54
C ILE A 187 9.08 15.06 3.08
N PHE A 188 8.05 14.79 2.29
CA PHE A 188 6.91 13.95 2.65
C PHE A 188 7.07 12.50 2.16
N LEU A 189 8.12 12.19 1.40
CA LEU A 189 8.30 10.87 0.78
C LEU A 189 9.69 10.32 1.08
N THR A 190 9.76 9.25 1.87
CA THR A 190 11.02 8.58 2.18
C THR A 190 11.22 7.37 1.29
N LYS A 191 12.32 7.35 0.54
CA LYS A 191 12.73 6.22 -0.30
C LYS A 191 13.44 5.16 0.55
N VAL A 192 12.86 3.97 0.63
CA VAL A 192 13.49 2.77 1.17
C VAL A 192 14.05 1.96 0.01
N SER A 193 15.38 1.98 -0.12
CA SER A 193 16.06 1.29 -1.23
C SER A 193 15.90 -0.23 -1.11
N GLY A 194 15.51 -0.88 -2.20
CA GLY A 194 15.41 -2.34 -2.24
C GLY A 194 16.78 -3.01 -2.07
N LYS A 195 16.81 -4.25 -1.57
CA LYS A 195 18.06 -4.97 -1.32
C LYS A 195 18.75 -5.34 -2.64
N ARG A 196 20.08 -5.31 -2.65
CA ARG A 196 20.88 -5.82 -3.78
C ARG A 196 21.04 -7.33 -3.65
N TYR A 197 20.92 -8.04 -4.77
CA TYR A 197 21.15 -9.48 -4.87
C TYR A 197 21.80 -9.80 -6.22
N GLN A 198 22.51 -10.92 -6.31
CA GLN A 198 22.98 -11.43 -7.59
C GLN A 198 21.93 -12.37 -8.18
N ASP A 199 21.65 -12.24 -9.48
CA ASP A 199 20.78 -13.18 -10.17
C ASP A 199 21.52 -14.49 -10.50
N GLU A 200 20.79 -15.46 -11.09
CA GLU A 200 21.30 -16.78 -11.47
C GLU A 200 22.48 -16.71 -12.48
N THR A 201 22.73 -15.54 -13.08
CA THR A 201 23.84 -15.30 -14.01
C THR A 201 25.00 -14.51 -13.37
N GLY A 202 24.95 -14.27 -12.06
CA GLY A 202 25.95 -13.50 -11.32
C GLY A 202 25.85 -11.98 -11.50
N LYS A 203 24.79 -11.48 -12.14
CA LYS A 203 24.59 -10.03 -12.34
C LYS A 203 23.93 -9.42 -11.11
N TRP A 204 24.48 -8.30 -10.63
CA TRP A 204 23.89 -7.52 -9.55
C TRP A 204 22.55 -6.90 -9.99
N LYS A 205 21.49 -7.27 -9.28
CA LYS A 205 20.16 -6.68 -9.36
C LYS A 205 19.82 -6.01 -8.03
N GLN A 206 18.87 -5.09 -8.07
CA GLN A 206 18.32 -4.44 -6.89
C GLN A 206 16.81 -4.62 -6.90
N GLU A 207 16.25 -5.04 -5.76
CA GLU A 207 14.80 -5.02 -5.56
C GLU A 207 14.27 -3.60 -5.76
N THR A 208 13.01 -3.49 -6.15
CA THR A 208 12.40 -2.19 -6.42
C THR A 208 12.23 -1.40 -5.12
N ASN A 209 12.35 -0.07 -5.21
CA ASN A 209 12.32 0.80 -4.03
C ASN A 209 10.91 0.93 -3.46
N GLN A 210 10.81 0.89 -2.15
CA GLN A 210 9.57 1.20 -1.43
C GLN A 210 9.56 2.69 -1.06
N TYR A 211 8.38 3.26 -0.93
CA TYR A 211 8.20 4.66 -0.56
C TYR A 211 7.26 4.75 0.62
N VAL A 212 7.66 5.50 1.65
CA VAL A 212 6.86 5.73 2.85
C VAL A 212 6.48 7.21 2.89
N LYS A 213 5.18 7.47 2.96
CA LYS A 213 4.64 8.83 3.05
C LYS A 213 4.56 9.29 4.51
N SER A 214 5.07 10.49 4.78
CA SER A 214 5.02 11.14 6.09
C SER A 214 4.20 12.42 6.02
N MET A 215 3.19 12.56 6.89
CA MET A 215 2.29 13.72 6.94
C MET A 215 2.74 14.82 7.92
N SER A 216 3.78 14.58 8.72
CA SER A 216 4.29 15.52 9.71
C SER A 216 5.50 16.29 9.20
N VAL A 217 5.42 17.62 9.17
CA VAL A 217 6.59 18.50 8.98
C VAL A 217 7.50 18.33 10.20
N LYS A 218 8.60 17.60 10.03
CA LYS A 218 9.65 17.36 11.04
C LYS A 218 9.15 16.95 12.43
N THR A 219 8.87 15.66 12.59
CA THR A 219 9.23 14.96 13.84
C THR A 219 10.54 14.22 13.57
N ASN A 220 11.63 14.81 14.06
CA ASN A 220 12.97 14.28 14.21
C ASN A 220 13.32 13.02 13.39
N LEU A 221 13.92 13.25 12.22
CA LEU A 221 14.58 12.27 11.35
C LEU A 221 15.49 11.26 12.09
N LYS A 222 15.95 11.58 13.30
CA LYS A 222 16.70 10.63 14.13
C LYS A 222 15.80 9.57 14.77
N GLU A 223 14.57 9.82 15.19
CA GLU A 223 13.78 8.80 15.92
C GLU A 223 13.18 7.72 15.01
N ILE A 224 12.74 8.08 13.80
CA ILE A 224 12.20 7.12 12.82
C ILE A 224 13.32 6.31 12.15
N GLU A 225 14.46 6.96 11.85
CA GLU A 225 15.64 6.22 11.39
C GLU A 225 16.22 5.34 12.50
N THR A 226 16.21 5.76 13.76
CA THR A 226 16.78 4.96 14.87
C THR A 226 15.84 3.82 15.29
N LYS A 227 14.51 3.99 15.28
CA LYS A 227 13.57 2.87 15.49
C LYS A 227 13.65 1.83 14.37
N ASN A 228 13.74 2.24 13.11
CA ASN A 228 13.83 1.29 11.99
C ASN A 228 15.25 0.74 11.75
N LYS A 229 16.33 1.45 12.10
CA LYS A 229 17.71 0.91 12.03
C LYS A 229 18.01 -0.08 13.14
N ASN A 230 17.29 -0.04 14.27
CA ASN A 230 17.55 -0.92 15.40
C ASN A 230 16.70 -2.20 15.42
N LEU A 231 15.65 -2.30 14.59
CA LEU A 231 14.85 -3.52 14.48
C LEU A 231 15.38 -4.40 13.35
N SER A 232 15.88 -5.58 13.72
CA SER A 232 16.24 -6.69 12.85
C SER A 232 15.09 -7.06 11.91
N PHE A 233 15.42 -7.72 10.80
CA PHE A 233 14.42 -8.22 9.84
C PHE A 233 13.30 -8.99 10.54
N LEU A 234 13.65 -9.80 11.55
CA LEU A 234 12.71 -10.57 12.32
C LEU A 234 11.78 -9.70 13.16
N GLU A 235 12.26 -8.59 13.72
CA GLU A 235 11.42 -7.68 14.51
C GLU A 235 10.41 -6.92 13.63
N ARG A 236 10.76 -6.60 12.39
CA ARG A 236 9.81 -5.99 11.43
C ARG A 236 8.74 -6.96 10.94
N GLU A 237 9.13 -8.21 10.71
CA GLU A 237 8.18 -9.26 10.36
C GLU A 237 7.24 -9.54 11.54
N ARG A 238 7.73 -9.42 12.77
CA ARG A 238 6.97 -9.65 14.00
C ARG A 238 5.83 -8.65 14.18
N GLU A 239 6.01 -7.39 13.81
CA GLU A 239 4.95 -6.37 13.86
C GLU A 239 3.78 -6.64 12.90
N LYS A 240 4.00 -7.45 11.86
CA LYS A 240 2.99 -7.77 10.83
C LYS A 240 2.25 -9.08 11.08
N VAL A 241 2.71 -9.88 12.04
CA VAL A 241 2.08 -11.15 12.39
C VAL A 241 0.92 -10.90 13.35
N THR A 242 -0.28 -11.26 12.91
CA THR A 242 -1.50 -11.21 13.73
C THR A 242 -1.84 -12.54 14.41
N ASP A 243 -1.17 -13.63 14.02
CA ASP A 243 -1.34 -14.95 14.64
C ASP A 243 -0.52 -15.03 15.93
N GLU A 244 -1.19 -15.06 17.08
CA GLU A 244 -0.57 -15.10 18.41
C GLU A 244 0.32 -16.34 18.61
N ASN A 245 -0.03 -17.49 18.04
CA ASN A 245 0.76 -18.72 18.16
C ASN A 245 2.11 -18.57 17.45
N VAL A 246 2.13 -17.88 16.32
CA VAL A 246 3.36 -17.56 15.57
C VAL A 246 4.10 -16.39 16.20
N LEU A 247 3.39 -15.38 16.72
CA LEU A 247 3.97 -14.20 17.34
C LEU A 247 4.68 -14.54 18.66
N LEU A 248 4.04 -15.31 19.53
CA LEU A 248 4.55 -15.59 20.88
C LEU A 248 5.63 -16.67 20.87
N ASN A 249 5.65 -17.55 19.86
CA ASN A 249 6.63 -18.62 19.75
C ASN A 249 7.78 -18.23 18.82
N GLU A 250 8.90 -17.80 19.41
CA GLU A 250 10.09 -17.36 18.66
C GLU A 250 10.69 -18.46 17.76
N GLY A 251 10.59 -19.73 18.17
CA GLY A 251 11.06 -20.87 17.38
C GLY A 251 10.23 -21.05 16.10
N ILE A 252 8.91 -21.01 16.22
CA ILE A 252 7.98 -21.08 15.06
C ILE A 252 8.15 -19.85 14.17
N PHE A 253 8.24 -18.67 14.79
CA PHE A 253 8.47 -17.41 14.08
C PHE A 253 9.72 -17.48 13.20
N LYS A 254 10.87 -17.87 13.77
CA LYS A 254 12.12 -18.02 13.03
C LYS A 254 12.01 -19.09 11.95
N GLN A 255 11.34 -20.20 12.20
CA GLN A 255 11.10 -21.21 11.17
C GLN A 255 10.35 -20.65 9.96
N ILE A 256 9.43 -19.69 10.14
CA ILE A 256 8.67 -19.11 9.02
C ILE A 256 9.43 -17.96 8.35
N PHE A 257 9.95 -17.02 9.14
CA PHE A 257 10.49 -15.76 8.62
C PHE A 257 12.01 -15.78 8.45
N ASP A 258 12.78 -16.46 9.30
CA ASP A 258 14.25 -16.49 9.16
C ASP A 258 14.68 -17.41 8.01
N LYS A 259 15.53 -16.90 7.11
CA LYS A 259 16.05 -17.65 5.97
C LYS A 259 17.10 -18.70 6.36
N GLN A 260 17.73 -18.57 7.52
CA GLN A 260 18.78 -19.48 7.98
C GLN A 260 18.23 -20.65 8.79
N THR A 261 17.10 -20.44 9.49
CA THR A 261 16.45 -21.47 10.29
C THR A 261 15.77 -22.52 9.41
N LYS A 262 16.02 -23.80 9.68
CA LYS A 262 15.40 -24.93 8.95
C LYS A 262 13.91 -25.02 9.26
N PHE A 263 13.13 -25.48 8.29
CA PHE A 263 11.70 -25.73 8.46
C PHE A 263 11.49 -27.08 9.16
N TYR A 264 10.87 -27.07 10.34
CA TYR A 264 10.52 -28.29 11.08
C TYR A 264 9.00 -28.42 11.22
N TRP A 265 8.56 -29.52 11.82
CA TRP A 265 7.15 -29.87 11.98
C TRP A 265 6.30 -28.74 12.58
N ASP A 266 6.74 -28.11 13.67
CA ASP A 266 5.94 -27.08 14.35
C ASP A 266 5.75 -25.82 13.50
N GLY A 267 6.78 -25.40 12.77
CA GLY A 267 6.68 -24.29 11.81
C GLY A 267 5.81 -24.63 10.61
N TYR A 268 5.90 -25.86 10.10
CA TYR A 268 5.07 -26.35 9.00
C TYR A 268 3.59 -26.39 9.38
N LYS A 269 3.30 -26.95 10.56
CA LYS A 269 1.95 -27.04 11.11
C LYS A 269 1.35 -25.65 11.34
N ALA A 270 2.11 -24.76 12.00
CA ALA A 270 1.65 -23.40 12.25
C ALA A 270 1.37 -22.64 10.95
N TRP A 271 2.19 -22.81 9.91
CA TRP A 271 1.95 -22.23 8.61
C TRP A 271 0.70 -22.78 7.90
N LYS A 272 0.44 -24.10 7.96
CA LYS A 272 -0.76 -24.71 7.35
C LYS A 272 -2.05 -24.32 8.06
N GLU A 273 -2.00 -24.18 9.38
CA GLU A 273 -3.17 -23.95 10.23
C GLU A 273 -3.45 -22.46 10.51
N THR A 274 -2.52 -21.56 10.20
CA THR A 274 -2.70 -20.12 10.43
C THR A 274 -3.81 -19.51 9.56
N ILE A 275 -4.48 -18.50 10.11
CA ILE A 275 -5.44 -17.65 9.39
C ILE A 275 -4.77 -16.33 8.95
N CYS A 276 -3.57 -16.02 9.46
CA CYS A 276 -2.85 -14.80 9.12
C CYS A 276 -2.29 -14.85 7.68
N ASP A 277 -2.78 -13.97 6.81
CA ASP A 277 -2.34 -13.91 5.40
C ASP A 277 -0.83 -13.65 5.27
N HIS A 278 -0.27 -12.80 6.13
CA HIS A 278 1.17 -12.50 6.14
C HIS A 278 2.02 -13.75 6.43
N VAL A 279 1.61 -14.56 7.42
CA VAL A 279 2.25 -15.84 7.76
C VAL A 279 2.09 -16.85 6.62
N LYS A 280 0.90 -16.94 6.00
CA LYS A 280 0.67 -17.82 4.84
C LYS A 280 1.59 -17.50 3.69
N GLN A 281 1.70 -16.22 3.33
CA GLN A 281 2.56 -15.78 2.24
C GLN A 281 4.04 -16.01 2.54
N ALA A 282 4.49 -15.72 3.76
CA ALA A 282 5.87 -15.93 4.17
C ALA A 282 6.26 -17.42 4.14
N GLY A 283 5.42 -18.29 4.70
CA GLY A 283 5.67 -19.73 4.68
C GLY A 283 5.63 -20.32 3.26
N GLN A 284 4.69 -19.89 2.40
CA GLN A 284 4.62 -20.36 1.02
C GLN A 284 5.88 -19.97 0.23
N LYS A 285 6.36 -18.71 0.39
CA LYS A 285 7.62 -18.26 -0.23
C LYS A 285 8.81 -19.14 0.20
N LYS A 286 8.83 -19.60 1.45
CA LYS A 286 9.88 -20.47 1.98
C LYS A 286 9.79 -21.89 1.39
N ILE A 287 8.59 -22.46 1.30
CA ILE A 287 8.36 -23.76 0.66
C ILE A 287 8.74 -23.73 -0.83
N ASP A 288 8.31 -22.70 -1.56
CA ASP A 288 8.65 -22.53 -2.98
C ASP A 288 10.16 -22.46 -3.20
N ALA A 289 10.88 -21.77 -2.29
CA ALA A 289 12.33 -21.70 -2.34
C ALA A 289 13.00 -23.06 -2.05
N MET A 290 12.44 -23.86 -1.14
CA MET A 290 12.93 -25.22 -0.86
C MET A 290 12.70 -26.16 -2.06
N LEU A 291 11.53 -26.07 -2.70
CA LEU A 291 11.20 -26.87 -3.88
C LEU A 291 12.01 -26.49 -5.13
N LYS A 292 12.36 -25.20 -5.28
CA LYS A 292 13.22 -24.71 -6.37
C LYS A 292 14.72 -24.93 -6.10
N SER A 293 15.11 -25.37 -4.91
CA SER A 293 16.51 -25.57 -4.56
C SER A 293 17.12 -26.74 -5.35
N SER A 294 18.36 -26.55 -5.82
CA SER A 294 19.20 -27.61 -6.42
C SER A 294 19.77 -28.58 -5.38
N LYS A 295 19.56 -28.33 -4.07
CA LYS A 295 19.98 -29.23 -2.99
C LYS A 295 18.95 -30.34 -2.83
N GLU A 296 19.36 -31.57 -3.13
CA GLU A 296 18.52 -32.78 -3.10
C GLU A 296 17.79 -33.01 -1.77
N GLY A 297 18.39 -32.60 -0.64
CA GLY A 297 17.77 -32.70 0.69
C GLY A 297 16.63 -31.72 0.98
N ALA A 298 16.50 -30.60 0.26
CA ALA A 298 15.48 -29.59 0.55
C ALA A 298 14.08 -30.03 0.12
N LYS A 299 13.97 -30.69 -1.05
CA LYS A 299 12.71 -31.26 -1.55
C LYS A 299 12.20 -32.38 -0.65
N TYR A 300 13.10 -33.29 -0.26
CA TYR A 300 12.78 -34.40 0.64
C TYR A 300 12.20 -33.93 1.98
N VAL A 301 12.71 -32.82 2.54
CA VAL A 301 12.19 -32.27 3.80
C VAL A 301 10.75 -31.77 3.64
N VAL A 302 10.42 -31.08 2.53
CA VAL A 302 9.04 -30.63 2.27
C VAL A 302 8.10 -31.82 2.10
N GLU A 303 8.49 -32.81 1.30
CA GLU A 303 7.69 -34.01 1.06
C GLU A 303 7.46 -34.81 2.35
N LYS A 304 8.49 -34.95 3.18
CA LYS A 304 8.39 -35.61 4.49
C LYS A 304 7.41 -34.89 5.42
N LEU A 305 7.50 -33.56 5.51
CA LEU A 305 6.63 -32.76 6.38
C LEU A 305 5.16 -32.77 5.92
N GLU A 306 4.92 -32.69 4.62
CA GLU A 306 3.56 -32.83 4.07
C GLU A 306 3.00 -34.23 4.33
N LYS A 307 3.80 -35.29 4.16
CA LYS A 307 3.37 -36.67 4.45
C LYS A 307 3.02 -36.84 5.93
N GLU A 308 3.88 -36.38 6.84
CA GLU A 308 3.62 -36.39 8.28
C GLU A 308 2.35 -35.59 8.63
N TYR A 309 2.07 -34.50 7.90
CA TYR A 309 0.87 -33.69 8.09
C TYR A 309 -0.41 -34.42 7.72
N GLN A 310 -0.42 -35.03 6.53
CA GLN A 310 -1.55 -35.81 6.05
C GLN A 310 -1.79 -37.07 6.90
N GLU A 311 -0.75 -37.74 7.38
CA GLU A 311 -0.88 -38.91 8.25
C GLU A 311 -1.53 -38.55 9.60
N ARG A 312 -1.15 -37.42 10.19
CA ARG A 312 -1.74 -36.95 11.46
C ARG A 312 -3.18 -36.46 11.31
N LEU A 313 -3.51 -35.81 10.20
CA LEU A 313 -4.90 -35.47 9.87
C LEU A 313 -5.78 -36.72 9.80
N LYS A 314 -5.33 -37.73 9.04
CA LYS A 314 -6.04 -39.02 8.94
C LYS A 314 -6.15 -39.74 10.28
N SER A 315 -5.12 -39.68 11.12
CA SER A 315 -5.15 -40.27 12.46
C SER A 315 -6.17 -39.57 13.37
N LYS A 316 -6.20 -38.23 13.36
CA LYS A 316 -7.22 -37.45 14.10
C LYS A 316 -8.63 -37.75 13.61
N GLU A 317 -8.85 -37.82 12.30
CA GLU A 317 -10.16 -38.17 11.73
C GLU A 317 -10.60 -39.59 12.08
N ARG A 318 -9.66 -40.55 12.18
CA ARG A 318 -9.95 -41.91 12.64
C ARG A 318 -10.30 -41.94 14.12
N ALA A 319 -9.55 -41.21 14.95
CA ALA A 319 -9.84 -41.08 16.38
C ALA A 319 -11.19 -40.40 16.63
N HIS A 320 -11.50 -39.33 15.88
CA HIS A 320 -12.80 -38.65 15.96
C HIS A 320 -13.94 -39.58 15.54
N ARG A 321 -13.79 -40.33 14.44
CA ARG A 321 -14.77 -41.34 14.03
C ARG A 321 -14.95 -42.45 15.06
N MET A 322 -13.87 -42.94 15.67
CA MET A 322 -13.96 -43.94 16.75
C MET A 322 -14.64 -43.38 18.00
N MET A 323 -14.40 -42.10 18.32
CA MET A 323 -15.07 -41.41 19.43
C MET A 323 -16.55 -41.18 19.14
N GLU A 324 -16.92 -40.78 17.91
CA GLU A 324 -18.32 -40.69 17.47
C GLU A 324 -19.02 -42.04 17.51
N ILE A 325 -18.36 -43.12 17.07
CA ILE A 325 -18.90 -44.48 17.19
C ILE A 325 -19.11 -44.85 18.66
N HIS A 326 -18.13 -44.60 19.53
CA HIS A 326 -18.28 -44.89 20.96
C HIS A 326 -19.32 -44.01 21.66
N MET A 327 -19.50 -42.74 21.27
CA MET A 327 -20.58 -41.90 21.80
C MET A 327 -21.96 -42.35 21.31
N ASN A 328 -22.08 -42.74 20.04
CA ASN A 328 -23.33 -43.30 19.50
C ASN A 328 -23.64 -44.70 20.08
N GLU A 329 -22.62 -45.49 20.42
CA GLU A 329 -22.78 -46.74 21.19
C GLU A 329 -23.18 -46.46 22.65
N PHE A 330 -22.75 -45.33 23.23
CA PHE A 330 -23.13 -44.91 24.59
C PHE A 330 -24.59 -44.41 24.70
N GLU A 331 -25.12 -43.79 23.64
CA GLU A 331 -26.55 -43.43 23.55
C GLU A 331 -27.48 -44.67 23.42
N GLY A 332 -26.90 -45.86 23.17
CA GLY A 332 -27.62 -47.13 23.08
C GLY A 332 -27.68 -47.96 24.37
N HIS A 333 -27.15 -47.47 25.50
CA HIS A 333 -27.21 -48.19 26.78
C HIS A 333 -28.42 -47.78 27.61
N GLU A 334 -29.43 -48.67 27.62
CA GLU A 334 -30.44 -48.77 28.66
C GLU A 334 -29.81 -48.66 30.07
N GLU A 335 -30.57 -48.03 30.96
CA GLU A 335 -30.29 -47.76 32.38
C GLU A 335 -29.32 -48.77 33.03
N TRP A 336 -28.13 -48.29 33.39
CA TRP A 336 -27.24 -49.04 34.26
C TRP A 336 -27.80 -49.04 35.69
N THR A 337 -28.56 -50.08 36.04
CA THR A 337 -28.90 -50.36 37.43
C THR A 337 -27.67 -50.94 38.15
N SER A 338 -27.05 -50.12 39.00
CA SER A 338 -26.01 -50.57 39.95
C SER A 338 -26.53 -51.71 40.83
N PRO A 339 -25.84 -52.86 40.95
CA PRO A 339 -26.23 -53.93 41.87
C PRO A 339 -25.80 -53.67 43.33
N TYR A 340 -25.28 -52.49 43.66
CA TYR A 340 -24.82 -52.18 45.00
C TYR A 340 -25.99 -51.81 45.93
N LYS A 341 -26.44 -52.78 46.73
CA LYS A 341 -27.30 -52.53 47.91
C LYS A 341 -26.53 -51.70 48.94
N GLN A 342 -26.91 -50.43 49.12
CA GLN A 342 -26.52 -49.63 50.28
C GLN A 342 -27.05 -50.29 51.56
N LYS A 343 -26.17 -50.57 52.53
CA LYS A 343 -26.56 -50.85 53.91
C LYS A 343 -26.97 -49.52 54.55
N GLU A 344 -28.18 -49.45 55.08
CA GLU A 344 -28.64 -48.35 55.93
C GLU A 344 -27.70 -48.19 57.13
N ILE A 345 -27.02 -47.05 57.21
CA ILE A 345 -26.42 -46.57 58.45
C ILE A 345 -27.45 -45.64 59.07
N LYS A 346 -28.06 -46.06 60.18
CA LYS A 346 -28.92 -45.20 61.00
C LYS A 346 -28.04 -44.13 61.65
N GLU A 347 -28.21 -42.87 61.25
CA GLU A 347 -27.72 -41.74 62.02
C GLU A 347 -28.68 -41.51 63.18
N GLU A 348 -28.31 -42.00 64.37
CA GLU A 348 -28.87 -41.49 65.62
C GLU A 348 -28.20 -40.14 65.93
N SER A 349 -29.05 -39.13 66.04
CA SER A 349 -28.75 -37.76 66.45
C SER A 349 -28.09 -37.70 67.82
N PHE A 350 -26.98 -36.98 67.95
CA PHE A 350 -26.48 -36.50 69.24
C PHE A 350 -25.89 -35.09 69.06
N PHE A 351 -26.75 -34.08 69.11
CA PHE A 351 -26.35 -32.82 69.75
C PHE A 351 -26.59 -33.03 71.24
N ASP A 352 -25.54 -32.93 72.05
CA ASP A 352 -25.49 -32.21 73.35
C ASP A 352 -24.41 -32.78 74.30
N ASP A 353 -23.73 -31.84 74.96
CA ASP A 353 -22.93 -31.91 76.19
C ASP A 353 -21.53 -32.57 76.19
N MET A 354 -20.49 -31.77 75.88
CA MET A 354 -19.51 -31.22 76.85
C MET A 354 -18.33 -30.50 76.18
#